data_AF-A0A2P4XY50-F1
#
_entry.id   AF-A0A2P4XY50-F1
#
_cell.length_a   1.000
_cell.length_b   1.000
_cell.length_c   1.000
_cell.angle_alpha   90.00
_cell.angle_beta   90.00
_cell.angle_gamma   90.00
#
_symmetry.space_group_name_H-M   'P 1'
#
loop_
_entity.id
_entity.type
_entity.pdbx_description
1 polymer ?
#
loop_
_entity_poly.entity_id
_entity_poly.type
_entity_poly.pdbx_seq_one_letter_code
_entity_poly.pdbx_strand_id
1 'polypeptide(L)'
;MALLQSRWLRLGRSSTRVHSYDCQLRYFSASVSRFVSASASGSTPSGNSPSGSKRFRQHVNPLSMVYRQPLKLPEWAQCFSDTSLPIHLDIGCARGKYLMDVAESQASKRNFVGVEIRRNVLQEAEREAERRGLTNLAFVHANMNIHQTKLLQSLPGPVTSVSIFHPDPWMKKRHIKRRLVTEEFVEEMSNDMTMSPLPTAWTTPSSARCTSTGVIFL
;
A
#
# COMPACT_ATOMS: atom_id res chain seq x y z
N MET A 1 -39.72 0.99 62.82
CA MET A 1 -38.37 1.58 63.01
C MET A 1 -37.78 1.80 61.63
N ALA A 2 -37.77 3.04 61.11
CA ALA A 2 -36.67 4.01 61.29
C ALA A 2 -35.35 3.39 60.77
N LEU A 3 -34.81 3.77 59.61
CA LEU A 3 -34.01 4.97 59.33
C LEU A 3 -33.67 4.89 57.82
N LEU A 4 -33.94 5.86 56.92
CA LEU A 4 -33.36 7.20 56.79
C LEU A 4 -31.84 7.23 57.05
N GLN A 5 -31.05 7.41 55.99
CA GLN A 5 -29.99 8.42 55.85
C GLN A 5 -29.26 8.19 54.51
N SER A 6 -29.43 9.06 53.51
CA SER A 6 -28.58 10.25 53.22
C SER A 6 -27.63 9.91 52.05
N ARG A 7 -27.28 10.73 51.06
CA ARG A 7 -27.38 12.17 50.74
C ARG A 7 -26.86 12.25 49.27
N TRP A 8 -27.57 12.72 48.24
CA TRP A 8 -27.66 14.13 47.78
C TRP A 8 -26.31 14.88 47.83
N LEU A 9 -25.69 15.37 46.74
CA LEU A 9 -26.12 16.26 45.63
C LEU A 9 -25.31 15.97 44.34
N ARG A 10 -25.84 16.05 43.09
CA ARG A 10 -26.14 17.25 42.26
C ARG A 10 -24.94 18.22 42.18
N LEU A 11 -24.43 18.73 41.05
CA LEU A 11 -24.85 18.97 39.66
C LEU A 11 -23.56 19.14 38.83
N GLY A 12 -23.61 18.96 37.51
CA GLY A 12 -22.52 19.46 36.66
C GLY A 12 -22.56 19.02 35.21
N ARG A 13 -23.50 19.56 34.43
CA ARG A 13 -23.37 19.63 32.97
C ARG A 13 -22.11 20.42 32.62
N SER A 14 -21.17 19.79 31.92
CA SER A 14 -20.23 20.44 30.99
C SER A 14 -19.80 19.32 30.02
N SER A 15 -20.36 19.22 28.81
CA SER A 15 -19.95 19.98 27.63
C SER A 15 -18.45 20.29 27.58
N THR A 16 -17.64 19.25 27.37
CA THR A 16 -16.35 19.37 26.69
C THR A 16 -16.30 18.37 25.55
N ARG A 17 -16.85 18.87 24.45
CA ARG A 17 -16.43 18.65 23.06
C ARG A 17 -14.94 18.24 22.98
N VAL A 18 -14.65 16.95 22.84
CA VAL A 18 -13.36 16.50 22.32
C VAL A 18 -13.42 16.65 20.81
N HIS A 19 -12.97 17.82 20.36
CA HIS A 19 -12.63 18.05 18.96
C HIS A 19 -11.27 17.42 18.65
N SER A 20 -11.14 17.02 17.39
CA SER A 20 -9.90 16.79 16.67
C SER A 20 -9.28 15.39 16.75
N TYR A 21 -9.96 14.43 16.14
CA TYR A 21 -9.30 13.51 15.20
C TYR A 21 -10.11 13.48 13.89
N ASP A 22 -10.09 14.59 13.17
CA ASP A 22 -10.68 14.68 11.84
C ASP A 22 -9.82 15.57 10.95
N CYS A 23 -8.60 15.10 10.68
CA CYS A 23 -7.74 15.64 9.63
C CYS A 23 -6.78 14.53 9.16
N GLN A 24 -7.33 13.47 8.56
CA GLN A 24 -6.56 12.54 7.69
C GLN A 24 -7.47 11.56 6.91
N LEU A 25 -8.75 11.43 7.25
CA LEU A 25 -9.71 10.59 6.52
C LEU A 25 -10.55 11.32 5.46
N ARG A 26 -10.46 12.66 5.37
CA ARG A 26 -11.24 13.43 4.39
C ARG A 26 -10.72 13.38 2.95
N TYR A 27 -9.54 12.80 2.70
CA TYR A 27 -9.02 12.66 1.33
C TYR A 27 -9.51 11.39 0.61
N PHE A 28 -10.05 10.40 1.33
CA PHE A 28 -10.40 9.10 0.73
C PHE A 28 -11.77 9.09 0.01
N SER A 29 -12.69 9.98 0.38
CA SER A 29 -14.06 10.03 -0.21
C SER A 29 -14.18 10.95 -1.43
N ALA A 30 -13.28 11.94 -1.59
CA ALA A 30 -13.45 13.00 -2.58
C ALA A 30 -12.97 12.66 -4.01
N SER A 31 -12.23 11.55 -4.21
CA SER A 31 -11.60 11.21 -5.51
C SER A 31 -12.41 10.21 -6.36
N VAL A 32 -13.43 9.54 -5.79
CA VAL A 32 -14.19 8.50 -6.50
C VAL A 32 -15.31 9.06 -7.39
N SER A 33 -15.77 10.30 -7.15
CA SER A 33 -17.01 10.82 -7.76
C SER A 33 -16.84 11.82 -8.91
N ARG A 34 -15.64 12.00 -9.48
CA ARG A 34 -15.45 12.85 -10.67
C ARG A 34 -14.71 12.08 -11.74
N PHE A 35 -15.45 11.46 -12.65
CA PHE A 35 -15.24 11.48 -14.11
C PHE A 35 -16.17 10.43 -14.76
N VAL A 36 -17.46 10.77 -14.82
CA VAL A 36 -18.37 10.25 -15.85
C VAL A 36 -18.66 11.42 -16.78
N SER A 37 -18.45 11.19 -18.08
CA SER A 37 -18.82 12.03 -19.23
C SER A 37 -17.84 13.12 -19.72
N ALA A 38 -17.20 12.84 -20.86
CA ALA A 38 -16.91 13.71 -22.03
C ALA A 38 -15.78 13.04 -22.86
N SER A 39 -15.80 12.82 -24.17
CA SER A 39 -16.74 13.12 -25.25
C SER A 39 -16.44 12.21 -26.45
N ALA A 40 -17.46 11.99 -27.28
CA ALA A 40 -17.38 11.30 -28.55
C ALA A 40 -16.72 12.14 -29.66
N SER A 41 -16.14 11.42 -30.63
CA SER A 41 -16.10 11.66 -32.09
C SER A 41 -14.70 11.52 -32.72
N GLY A 42 -14.61 10.66 -33.73
CA GLY A 42 -13.40 10.39 -34.51
C GLY A 42 -13.50 9.03 -35.21
N SER A 43 -14.05 9.03 -36.42
CA SER A 43 -14.29 7.86 -37.28
C SER A 43 -13.08 7.48 -38.14
N THR A 44 -13.12 6.22 -38.64
CA THR A 44 -12.34 5.54 -39.71
C THR A 44 -11.19 4.60 -39.26
N PRO A 45 -10.79 3.60 -40.08
CA PRO A 45 -11.60 2.60 -40.79
C PRO A 45 -11.16 1.15 -40.48
N SER A 46 -11.98 0.20 -40.94
CA SER A 46 -11.93 -1.24 -40.68
C SER A 46 -10.63 -1.95 -41.12
N GLY A 47 -10.02 -2.67 -40.18
CA GLY A 47 -9.05 -3.73 -40.44
C GLY A 47 -9.39 -4.96 -39.60
N ASN A 48 -9.84 -6.04 -40.25
CA ASN A 48 -10.14 -7.32 -39.60
C ASN A 48 -8.84 -7.96 -39.07
N SER A 49 -8.57 -7.76 -37.78
CA SER A 49 -7.63 -8.59 -37.00
C SER A 49 -8.45 -9.52 -36.09
N PRO A 50 -8.03 -10.77 -35.84
CA PRO A 50 -8.83 -11.72 -35.07
C PRO A 50 -8.85 -11.25 -33.60
N SER A 51 -9.86 -10.45 -33.26
CA SER A 51 -10.02 -9.80 -31.96
C SER A 51 -10.58 -10.79 -30.95
N GLY A 52 -9.79 -11.78 -30.57
CA GLY A 52 -9.98 -12.45 -29.30
C GLY A 52 -9.53 -11.50 -28.20
N SER A 53 -10.38 -10.56 -27.77
CA SER A 53 -10.06 -9.71 -26.62
C SER A 53 -9.79 -10.63 -25.43
N LYS A 54 -8.51 -10.85 -25.09
CA LYS A 54 -8.15 -11.62 -23.90
C LYS A 54 -8.79 -10.93 -22.71
N ARG A 55 -9.82 -11.55 -22.14
CA ARG A 55 -10.53 -11.04 -20.97
C ARG A 55 -9.50 -10.75 -19.88
N PHE A 56 -9.41 -9.49 -19.46
CA PHE A 56 -8.51 -9.10 -18.38
C PHE A 56 -8.90 -9.88 -17.13
N ARG A 57 -8.00 -10.75 -16.66
CA ARG A 57 -8.21 -11.51 -15.42
C ARG A 57 -7.63 -10.69 -14.28
N GLN A 58 -8.48 -10.35 -13.32
CA GLN A 58 -8.05 -9.62 -12.13
C GLN A 58 -7.03 -10.45 -11.33
N HIS A 59 -7.34 -11.73 -11.10
CA HIS A 59 -6.50 -12.64 -10.33
C HIS A 59 -5.63 -13.52 -11.25
N VAL A 60 -4.37 -13.70 -10.86
CA VAL A 60 -3.40 -14.58 -11.53
C VAL A 60 -3.02 -15.73 -10.61
N ASN A 61 -2.49 -16.84 -11.15
CA ASN A 61 -1.90 -17.87 -10.30
C ASN A 61 -0.42 -17.52 -10.02
N PRO A 62 -0.06 -17.01 -8.82
CA PRO A 62 1.32 -16.61 -8.53
C PRO A 62 2.29 -17.79 -8.58
N LEU A 63 1.80 -19.02 -8.47
CA LEU A 63 2.65 -20.21 -8.51
C LEU A 63 2.93 -20.73 -9.93
N SER A 64 2.43 -20.08 -10.99
CA SER A 64 2.69 -20.49 -12.37
C SER A 64 4.11 -20.15 -12.81
N MET A 65 4.69 -20.92 -13.74
CA MET A 65 6.09 -20.77 -14.18
C MET A 65 6.44 -19.36 -14.71
N VAL A 66 5.46 -18.66 -15.27
CA VAL A 66 5.63 -17.30 -15.80
C VAL A 66 6.01 -16.31 -14.69
N TYR A 67 5.53 -16.53 -13.46
CA TYR A 67 5.82 -15.65 -12.31
C TYR A 67 6.90 -16.19 -11.38
N ARG A 68 7.61 -17.25 -11.80
CA ARG A 68 8.80 -17.80 -11.10
C ARG A 68 10.11 -17.37 -11.75
N GLN A 69 10.03 -16.52 -12.77
CA GLN A 69 11.23 -16.04 -13.47
C GLN A 69 12.09 -15.19 -12.53
N PRO A 70 13.42 -15.22 -12.66
CA PRO A 70 14.31 -14.47 -11.79
C PRO A 70 13.92 -12.99 -11.70
N LEU A 71 13.92 -12.46 -10.47
CA LEU A 71 13.71 -11.04 -10.24
C LEU A 71 14.81 -10.21 -10.91
N LYS A 72 14.39 -9.31 -11.81
CA LYS A 72 15.21 -8.24 -12.37
C LYS A 72 15.00 -6.98 -11.53
N LEU A 73 16.06 -6.52 -10.88
CA LEU A 73 16.05 -5.33 -10.03
C LEU A 73 16.40 -4.09 -10.86
N PRO A 74 15.80 -2.93 -10.56
CA PRO A 74 16.24 -1.66 -11.12
C PRO A 74 17.53 -1.18 -10.45
N GLU A 75 18.26 -0.30 -11.14
CA GLU A 75 19.39 0.43 -10.56
C GLU A 75 18.84 1.55 -9.67
N TRP A 76 18.77 1.32 -8.36
CA TRP A 76 18.07 2.22 -7.43
C TRP A 76 18.60 3.66 -7.43
N ALA A 77 19.89 3.84 -7.66
CA ALA A 77 20.53 5.16 -7.77
C ALA A 77 20.03 5.97 -8.98
N GLN A 78 19.44 5.31 -9.99
CA GLN A 78 18.81 5.97 -11.13
C GLN A 78 17.32 6.24 -10.91
N CYS A 79 16.69 5.51 -9.98
CA CYS A 79 15.27 5.66 -9.68
C CYS A 79 14.98 6.73 -8.63
N PHE A 80 15.91 6.94 -7.69
CA PHE A 80 15.72 7.86 -6.57
C PHE A 80 16.75 8.98 -6.59
N SER A 81 16.28 10.23 -6.41
CA SER A 81 17.19 11.37 -6.22
C SER A 81 18.02 11.28 -4.94
N ASP A 82 17.45 10.67 -3.89
CA ASP A 82 18.14 10.37 -2.64
C ASP A 82 17.78 8.96 -2.18
N THR A 83 18.72 8.03 -2.29
CA THR A 83 18.51 6.62 -1.94
C THR A 83 18.50 6.37 -0.43
N SER A 84 18.94 7.32 0.39
CA SER A 84 19.01 7.18 1.85
C SER A 84 17.66 7.40 2.54
N LEU A 85 16.68 7.98 1.83
CA LEU A 85 15.35 8.23 2.39
C LEU A 85 14.63 6.92 2.73
N PRO A 86 13.80 6.93 3.80
CA PRO A 86 13.01 5.77 4.18
C PRO A 86 12.03 5.37 3.08
N ILE A 87 11.80 4.05 2.96
CA ILE A 87 11.01 3.46 1.89
C ILE A 87 9.62 3.07 2.40
N HIS A 88 8.60 3.39 1.60
CA HIS A 88 7.27 2.81 1.66
C HIS A 88 7.10 1.80 0.52
N LEU A 89 6.75 0.56 0.86
CA LEU A 89 6.56 -0.53 -0.10
C LEU A 89 5.07 -0.83 -0.28
N ASP A 90 4.54 -0.70 -1.50
CA ASP A 90 3.16 -1.07 -1.84
C ASP A 90 3.16 -2.38 -2.64
N ILE A 91 2.62 -3.43 -2.06
CA ILE A 91 2.56 -4.77 -2.66
C ILE A 91 1.20 -4.98 -3.30
N GLY A 92 1.21 -5.19 -4.62
CA GLY A 92 -0.02 -5.23 -5.42
C GLY A 92 -0.48 -3.83 -5.85
N CYS A 93 0.45 -2.92 -6.11
CA CYS A 93 0.18 -1.52 -6.43
C CYS A 93 -0.68 -1.28 -7.69
N ALA A 94 -0.96 -2.32 -8.48
CA ALA A 94 -1.74 -2.26 -9.71
C ALA A 94 -1.24 -1.16 -10.66
N ARG A 95 -2.09 -0.16 -10.95
CA ARG A 95 -1.75 0.97 -11.83
C ARG A 95 -0.97 2.08 -11.12
N GLY A 96 -0.58 1.87 -9.87
CA GLY A 96 0.27 2.78 -9.09
C GLY A 96 -0.37 4.11 -8.68
N LYS A 97 -1.68 4.32 -8.91
CA LYS A 97 -2.35 5.60 -8.66
C LYS A 97 -2.16 6.11 -7.23
N TYR A 98 -2.37 5.23 -6.25
CA TYR A 98 -2.17 5.55 -4.84
C TYR A 98 -0.73 6.02 -4.58
N LEU A 99 0.25 5.23 -5.04
CA LEU A 99 1.65 5.57 -4.86
C LEU A 99 2.03 6.89 -5.50
N MET A 100 1.56 7.17 -6.72
CA MET A 100 1.85 8.44 -7.40
C MET A 100 1.30 9.62 -6.60
N ASP A 101 0.05 9.56 -6.16
CA ASP A 101 -0.58 10.64 -5.41
C ASP A 101 0.13 10.90 -4.07
N VAL A 102 0.55 9.83 -3.37
CA VAL A 102 1.30 9.97 -2.11
C VAL A 102 2.74 10.44 -2.37
N ALA A 103 3.41 9.93 -3.40
CA ALA A 103 4.77 10.30 -3.77
C ALA A 103 4.87 11.79 -4.12
N GLU A 104 3.89 12.33 -4.86
CA GLU A 104 3.78 13.76 -5.16
C GLU A 104 3.68 14.60 -3.88
N SER A 105 2.86 14.15 -2.92
CA SER A 105 2.66 14.89 -1.66
C SER A 105 3.82 14.80 -0.67
N GLN A 106 4.73 13.83 -0.83
CA GLN A 106 5.80 13.49 0.12
C GLN A 106 7.20 13.42 -0.51
N ALA A 107 7.40 14.09 -1.64
CA ALA A 107 8.59 13.99 -2.50
C ALA A 107 9.94 14.08 -1.76
N SER A 108 10.05 14.90 -0.71
CA SER A 108 11.29 15.12 0.04
C SER A 108 11.43 14.30 1.33
N LYS A 109 10.46 13.43 1.64
CA LYS A 109 10.41 12.72 2.93
C LYS A 109 10.69 11.24 2.80
N ARG A 110 10.27 10.61 1.71
CA ARG A 110 10.25 9.15 1.53
C ARG A 110 10.39 8.76 0.07
N ASN A 111 10.98 7.59 -0.12
CA ASN A 111 10.95 6.87 -1.38
C ASN A 111 9.79 5.87 -1.39
N PHE A 112 9.26 5.62 -2.58
CA PHE A 112 8.13 4.73 -2.79
C PHE A 112 8.52 3.62 -3.77
N VAL A 113 8.17 2.39 -3.42
CA VAL A 113 8.39 1.22 -4.28
C VAL A 113 7.06 0.52 -4.48
N GLY A 114 6.59 0.47 -5.72
CA GLY A 114 5.41 -0.28 -6.12
C GLY A 114 5.79 -1.64 -6.69
N VAL A 115 5.23 -2.71 -6.14
CA VAL A 115 5.44 -4.08 -6.60
C VAL A 115 4.17 -4.62 -7.24
N GLU A 116 4.27 -5.17 -8.44
CA GLU A 116 3.14 -5.80 -9.12
C GLU A 116 3.61 -7.02 -9.93
N ILE A 117 2.80 -8.08 -9.89
CA ILE A 117 3.07 -9.36 -10.55
C ILE A 117 2.68 -9.34 -12.03
N ARG A 118 1.78 -8.43 -12.44
CA ARG A 118 1.32 -8.28 -13.83
C ARG A 118 2.09 -7.19 -14.57
N ARG A 119 3.03 -7.61 -15.41
CA ARG A 119 3.87 -6.70 -16.22
C ARG A 119 3.09 -5.66 -17.03
N ASN A 120 1.96 -6.04 -17.62
CA ASN A 120 1.16 -5.12 -18.46
C ASN A 120 0.58 -3.96 -17.64
N VAL A 121 0.08 -4.23 -16.44
CA VAL A 121 -0.46 -3.20 -15.55
C VAL A 121 0.66 -2.31 -15.02
N LEU A 122 1.80 -2.92 -14.67
CA LEU A 122 2.98 -2.19 -14.20
C LEU A 122 3.53 -1.24 -15.27
N GLN A 123 3.58 -1.66 -16.54
CA GLN A 123 4.02 -0.80 -17.64
C GLN A 123 3.12 0.42 -17.88
N GLU A 124 1.82 0.33 -17.54
CA GLU A 124 0.96 1.51 -17.53
C GLU A 124 1.32 2.46 -16.39
N ALA A 125 1.63 1.90 -15.20
CA ALA A 125 2.05 2.68 -14.05
C ALA A 125 3.40 3.38 -14.29
N GLU A 126 4.40 2.67 -14.83
CA GLU A 126 5.71 3.20 -15.20
C GLU A 126 5.58 4.42 -16.13
N ARG A 127 4.80 4.30 -17.21
CA ARG A 127 4.57 5.39 -18.17
C ARG A 127 3.88 6.60 -17.55
N GLU A 128 2.92 6.36 -16.65
CA GLU A 128 2.21 7.45 -15.99
C GLU A 128 3.11 8.17 -14.97
N ALA A 129 3.92 7.45 -14.19
CA ALA A 129 4.88 8.09 -13.27
C ALA A 129 5.95 8.90 -14.01
N GLU A 130 6.45 8.39 -15.14
CA GLU A 130 7.37 9.12 -16.02
C GLU A 130 6.72 10.41 -16.54
N ARG A 131 5.46 10.34 -17.01
CA ARG A 131 4.69 11.51 -17.45
C ARG A 131 4.52 12.55 -16.34
N ARG A 132 4.47 12.13 -15.08
CA ARG A 132 4.38 13.02 -13.90
C ARG A 132 5.74 13.49 -13.38
N GLY A 133 6.85 12.94 -13.90
CA GLY A 133 8.21 13.33 -13.50
C GLY A 133 8.56 12.96 -12.06
N LEU A 134 8.04 11.85 -11.54
CA LEU A 134 8.28 11.44 -10.14
C LEU A 134 9.66 10.81 -9.99
N THR A 135 10.51 11.40 -9.15
CA THR A 135 11.90 10.96 -8.91
C THR A 135 12.11 10.28 -7.55
N ASN A 136 11.03 10.05 -6.81
CA ASN A 136 11.01 9.34 -5.52
C ASN A 136 10.12 8.09 -5.58
N LEU A 137 9.78 7.61 -6.78
CA LEU A 137 8.89 6.47 -7.01
C LEU A 137 9.51 5.50 -8.02
N ALA A 138 9.62 4.23 -7.63
CA ALA A 138 10.08 3.14 -8.50
C ALA A 138 9.06 2.02 -8.57
N PHE A 139 9.02 1.33 -9.70
CA PHE A 139 8.16 0.17 -9.92
C PHE A 139 8.98 -1.09 -10.17
N VAL A 140 8.56 -2.21 -9.58
CA VAL A 140 9.24 -3.50 -9.71
C VAL A 140 8.27 -4.58 -10.13
N HIS A 141 8.61 -5.27 -11.21
CA HIS A 141 7.90 -6.47 -11.63
C HIS A 141 8.36 -7.67 -10.81
N ALA A 142 7.61 -8.01 -9.76
CA ALA A 142 7.95 -9.10 -8.87
C ALA A 142 6.73 -9.87 -8.39
N ASN A 143 6.99 -11.12 -8.00
CA ASN A 143 6.04 -11.98 -7.34
C ASN A 143 6.44 -12.08 -5.86
N MET A 144 5.72 -11.39 -4.98
CA MET A 144 6.11 -11.32 -3.57
C MET A 144 6.01 -12.66 -2.84
N ASN A 145 5.23 -13.63 -3.34
CA ASN A 145 5.23 -14.99 -2.79
C ASN A 145 6.58 -15.73 -2.97
N ILE A 146 7.49 -15.22 -3.81
CA ILE A 146 8.75 -15.90 -4.17
C ILE A 146 9.95 -14.96 -4.01
N HIS A 147 9.77 -13.68 -4.31
CA HIS A 147 10.87 -12.73 -4.47
C HIS A 147 11.05 -11.81 -3.26
N GLN A 148 10.28 -11.98 -2.17
CA GLN A 148 10.28 -11.06 -1.01
C GLN A 148 11.69 -10.81 -0.46
N THR A 149 12.41 -11.87 -0.08
CA THR A 149 13.76 -11.76 0.51
C THR A 149 14.72 -11.03 -0.41
N LYS A 150 14.77 -11.42 -1.69
CA LYS A 150 15.68 -10.82 -2.68
C LYS A 150 15.35 -9.34 -2.94
N LEU A 151 14.06 -9.00 -2.98
CA LEU A 151 13.64 -7.62 -3.16
C LEU A 151 14.02 -6.78 -1.93
N LEU A 152 13.66 -7.22 -0.72
CA LEU A 152 13.88 -6.48 0.52
C LEU A 152 15.37 -6.23 0.77
N GLN A 153 16.22 -7.25 0.56
CA GLN A 153 17.68 -7.12 0.67
C GLN A 153 18.31 -6.16 -0.36
N SER A 154 17.63 -5.94 -1.49
CA SER A 154 18.16 -5.06 -2.53
C SER A 154 17.84 -3.58 -2.31
N LEU A 155 16.85 -3.27 -1.47
CA LEU A 155 16.38 -1.90 -1.28
C LEU A 155 17.49 -1.03 -0.67
N PRO A 156 17.69 0.20 -1.17
CA PRO A 156 18.85 1.00 -0.79
C PRO A 156 18.68 1.74 0.55
N GLY A 157 17.46 1.77 1.09
CA GLY A 157 17.10 2.49 2.30
C GLY A 157 16.20 1.66 3.20
N PRO A 158 15.97 2.10 4.46
CA PRO A 158 15.19 1.33 5.42
C PRO A 158 13.72 1.29 5.03
N VAL A 159 13.12 0.09 5.04
CA VAL A 159 11.67 -0.08 4.86
C VAL A 159 10.97 0.30 6.16
N THR A 160 10.17 1.36 6.11
CA THR A 160 9.47 1.90 7.31
C THR A 160 7.99 1.60 7.32
N SER A 161 7.41 1.30 6.16
CA SER A 161 5.98 1.03 6.04
C SER A 161 5.69 0.17 4.81
N VAL A 162 4.66 -0.66 4.92
CA VAL A 162 4.22 -1.58 3.87
C VAL A 162 2.72 -1.45 3.73
N SER A 163 2.23 -1.32 2.50
CA SER A 163 0.81 -1.36 2.17
C SER A 163 0.49 -2.60 1.33
N ILE A 164 -0.64 -3.24 1.64
CA ILE A 164 -1.22 -4.31 0.83
C ILE A 164 -2.71 -4.03 0.74
N PHE A 165 -3.17 -3.63 -0.44
CA PHE A 165 -4.57 -3.33 -0.67
C PHE A 165 -5.28 -4.47 -1.38
N HIS A 166 -6.34 -4.97 -0.77
CA HIS A 166 -7.25 -5.95 -1.36
C HIS A 166 -6.54 -7.21 -1.91
N PRO A 167 -5.75 -7.92 -1.08
CA PRO A 167 -5.10 -9.15 -1.52
C PRO A 167 -6.14 -10.21 -1.92
N ASP A 168 -5.83 -11.00 -2.94
CA ASP A 168 -6.72 -12.05 -3.43
C ASP A 168 -7.12 -13.03 -2.30
N PRO A 169 -8.42 -13.18 -1.96
CA PRO A 169 -8.85 -13.91 -0.76
C PRO A 169 -8.69 -15.44 -0.88
N TRP A 170 -8.59 -15.97 -2.12
CA TRP A 170 -8.43 -17.40 -2.44
C TRP A 170 -9.24 -18.35 -1.53
N MET A 171 -10.57 -18.21 -1.51
CA MET A 171 -11.46 -18.91 -0.55
C MET A 171 -11.45 -20.44 -0.63
N LYS A 172 -11.13 -21.03 -1.79
CA LYS A 172 -11.16 -22.49 -1.97
C LYS A 172 -9.94 -23.13 -1.31
N LYS A 173 -10.12 -24.22 -0.54
CA LYS A 173 -9.03 -24.93 0.17
C LYS A 173 -7.80 -25.21 -0.71
N ARG A 174 -8.02 -25.67 -1.95
CA ARG A 174 -6.94 -25.94 -2.93
C ARG A 174 -6.12 -24.71 -3.36
N HIS A 175 -6.57 -23.50 -3.05
CA HIS A 175 -5.91 -22.24 -3.44
C HIS A 175 -5.28 -21.51 -2.24
N ILE A 176 -5.36 -22.05 -1.02
CA ILE A 176 -4.80 -21.40 0.18
C ILE A 176 -3.31 -21.04 0.00
N LYS A 177 -2.53 -21.93 -0.64
CA LYS A 177 -1.10 -21.72 -0.95
C LYS A 177 -0.81 -20.55 -1.89
N ARG A 178 -1.83 -19.92 -2.49
CA ARG A 178 -1.69 -18.72 -3.35
C ARG A 178 -1.86 -17.41 -2.60
N ARG A 179 -2.28 -17.47 -1.33
CA ARG A 179 -2.40 -16.27 -0.50
C ARG A 179 -1.02 -15.67 -0.32
N LEU A 180 -0.94 -14.36 -0.48
CA LEU A 180 0.26 -13.57 -0.19
C LEU A 180 0.38 -13.37 1.32
N VAL A 181 -0.70 -12.90 1.95
CA VAL A 181 -0.74 -12.61 3.38
C VAL A 181 -0.92 -13.93 4.15
N THR A 182 0.21 -14.46 4.63
CA THR A 182 0.29 -15.58 5.58
C THR A 182 1.04 -15.11 6.83
N GLU A 183 1.03 -15.92 7.90
CA GLU A 183 1.75 -15.57 9.13
C GLU A 183 3.25 -15.46 8.88
N GLU A 184 3.82 -16.40 8.12
CA GLU A 184 5.23 -16.40 7.73
C GLU A 184 5.59 -15.16 6.91
N PHE A 185 4.71 -14.76 5.99
CA PHE A 185 4.89 -13.53 5.22
C PHE A 185 4.95 -12.30 6.13
N VAL A 186 4.04 -12.19 7.10
CA VAL A 186 4.03 -11.04 8.03
C VAL A 186 5.25 -11.03 8.93
N GLU A 187 5.69 -12.19 9.40
CA GLU A 187 6.89 -12.33 10.22
C GLU A 187 8.16 -11.92 9.46
N GLU A 188 8.35 -12.41 8.23
CA GLU A 188 9.47 -12.02 7.37
C GLU A 188 9.48 -10.50 7.11
N MET A 189 8.32 -9.94 6.75
CA MET A 189 8.19 -8.51 6.52
C MET A 189 8.49 -7.70 7.79
N SER A 190 8.05 -8.17 8.95
CA SER A 190 8.30 -7.48 10.22
C SER A 190 9.78 -7.48 10.60
N ASN A 191 10.54 -8.52 10.23
CA ASN A 191 11.97 -8.62 10.52
C ASN A 191 12.82 -7.69 9.65
N ASP A 192 12.42 -7.50 8.39
CA ASP A 192 13.15 -6.62 7.45
C ASP A 192 12.76 -5.13 7.62
N MET A 193 11.64 -4.84 8.28
CA MET A 193 11.22 -3.46 8.55
C MET A 193 12.05 -2.85 9.68
N THR A 194 12.62 -1.68 9.41
CA THR A 194 13.32 -0.92 10.45
C THR A 194 12.29 -0.31 11.39
N MET A 195 12.37 -0.67 12.67
CA MET A 195 11.60 -0.01 13.72
C MET A 195 11.99 1.47 13.75
N SER A 196 11.09 2.35 13.32
CA SER A 196 11.25 3.77 13.63
C SER A 196 11.17 3.89 15.16
N PRO A 197 12.13 4.52 15.84
CA PRO A 197 11.96 4.83 17.25
C PRO A 197 10.70 5.68 17.40
N LEU A 198 9.80 5.26 18.28
CA LEU A 198 8.65 6.08 18.65
C LEU A 198 9.17 7.43 19.19
N PRO A 199 8.45 8.54 18.96
CA PRO A 199 8.75 9.77 19.66
C PRO A 199 8.75 9.49 21.16
N THR A 200 9.83 9.86 21.85
CA THR A 200 10.11 9.56 23.28
C THR A 200 9.00 10.04 24.24
N ALA A 201 8.02 10.81 23.75
CA ALA A 201 6.87 11.30 24.50
C ALA A 201 5.77 10.25 24.77
N TRP A 202 5.82 9.04 24.20
CA TRP A 202 4.79 8.00 24.37
C TRP A 202 5.25 6.78 25.18
N THR A 203 6.30 6.91 26.00
CA THR A 203 6.76 5.83 26.87
C THR A 203 5.76 5.61 28.03
N THR A 204 4.71 4.83 27.81
CA THR A 204 3.84 4.35 28.89
C THR A 204 4.54 3.26 29.71
N PRO A 205 4.28 3.14 31.03
CA PRO A 205 4.93 2.15 31.87
C PRO A 205 4.58 0.70 31.48
N SER A 206 5.63 -0.05 31.13
CA SER A 206 5.88 -1.50 31.28
C SER A 206 4.88 -2.60 30.90
N SER A 207 3.71 -2.39 30.26
CA SER A 207 2.86 -3.55 29.90
C SER A 207 2.13 -3.56 28.55
N ALA A 208 2.35 -2.60 27.66
CA ALA A 208 1.80 -2.67 26.30
C ALA A 208 2.86 -2.28 25.26
N ARG A 209 3.54 -3.27 24.70
CA ARG A 209 4.29 -3.10 23.45
C ARG A 209 3.27 -2.99 22.31
N CYS A 210 2.73 -1.80 22.09
CA CYS A 210 2.12 -1.45 20.82
C CYS A 210 3.22 -0.80 19.98
N THR A 211 4.04 -1.62 19.33
CA THR A 211 5.03 -1.19 18.34
C THR A 211 4.24 -0.78 17.10
N SER A 212 4.12 0.52 16.82
CA SER A 212 3.42 1.00 15.62
C SER A 212 4.28 0.77 14.38
N THR A 213 4.39 -0.49 13.98
CA THR A 213 4.84 -0.90 12.66
C THR A 213 3.64 -0.79 11.74
N GLY A 214 3.68 0.13 10.78
CA GLY A 214 2.59 0.31 9.84
C GLY A 214 2.65 -0.72 8.72
N VAL A 215 2.25 -1.96 9.00
CA VAL A 215 1.75 -2.85 7.94
C VAL A 215 0.25 -2.58 7.84
N ILE A 216 -0.14 -1.79 6.84
CA ILE A 216 -1.54 -1.47 6.61
C ILE A 216 -2.10 -2.53 5.66
N PHE A 217 -2.94 -3.40 6.21
CA PHE A 217 -3.82 -4.29 5.44
C PHE A 217 -5.18 -3.59 5.30
N LEU A 218 -5.61 -3.26 4.07
CA LEU A 218 -7.01 -2.86 3.79
C LEU A 218 -7.73 -3.90 2.94
#